data_AF-A0A2E6TYH3-F1
#
_entry.id   AF-A0A2E6TYH3-F1
#
_cell.length_a   1.000
_cell.length_b   1.000
_cell.length_c   1.000
_cell.angle_alpha   90.00
_cell.angle_beta   90.00
_cell.angle_gamma   90.00
#
_symmetry.space_group_name_H-M   'P 1'
#
loop_
_entity.id
_entity.type
_entity.pdbx_description
1 polymer ?
#
loop_
_entity_poly.entity_id
_entity_poly.type
_entity_poly.pdbx_seq_one_letter_code
_entity_poly.pdbx_strand_id
1 'polypeptide(L)'
;MTLFRDITLYAATFKKMDIILEAKPVMQDYYYKWLKERGAFDFIKDILDYEKEYGKTIRYRFGRHAGNVSVRSIGYHNFQRIIGSI
;
A
#
# COMPACT_ATOMS: atom_id res chain seq x y z
N MET A 1 -0.79 16.28 4.27
CA MET A 1 -0.30 15.02 4.88
C MET A 1 -1.23 13.90 4.46
N THR A 2 -0.74 12.90 3.73
CA THR A 2 -1.54 11.75 3.27
C THR A 2 -1.26 10.57 4.17
N LEU A 3 -2.28 9.99 4.82
CA LEU A 3 -2.14 8.81 5.70
C LEU A 3 -1.41 7.63 5.05
N PHE A 4 -1.51 7.51 3.72
CA PHE A 4 -0.75 6.53 2.95
C PHE A 4 0.77 6.71 3.13
N ARG A 5 1.26 7.96 3.11
CA ARG A 5 2.68 8.26 3.33
C ARG A 5 3.09 7.90 4.76
N ASP A 6 2.25 8.17 5.75
CA ASP A 6 2.55 7.85 7.15
C ASP A 6 2.65 6.33 7.36
N ILE A 7 1.75 5.55 6.76
CA ILE A 7 1.77 4.08 6.81
C ILE A 7 3.02 3.53 6.13
N THR A 8 3.33 4.02 4.93
CA THR A 8 4.49 3.54 4.17
C THR A 8 5.81 3.94 4.82
N LEU A 9 5.92 5.16 5.35
CA LEU A 9 7.06 5.60 6.18
C LEU A 9 7.23 4.71 7.41
N TYR A 10 6.14 4.41 8.12
CA TYR A 10 6.20 3.58 9.32
C TYR A 10 6.67 2.16 8.99
N ALA A 11 6.09 1.55 7.96
CA ALA A 11 6.47 0.21 7.51
C ALA A 11 7.94 0.15 7.07
N ALA A 12 8.42 1.13 6.29
CA ALA A 12 9.80 1.20 5.85
C ALA A 12 10.78 1.41 7.02
N THR A 13 10.48 2.35 7.91
CA THR A 13 11.44 2.80 8.94
C THR A 13 11.44 1.90 10.17
N PHE A 14 10.27 1.59 10.72
CA PHE A 14 10.15 0.85 11.98
C PHE A 14 10.08 -0.66 11.77
N LYS A 15 9.44 -1.11 10.68
CA LYS A 15 9.28 -2.54 10.37
C LYS A 15 10.30 -3.06 9.38
N LYS A 16 11.10 -2.18 8.76
CA LYS A 16 12.10 -2.52 7.73
C LYS A 16 11.49 -3.36 6.60
N MET A 17 10.24 -3.07 6.25
CA MET A 17 9.52 -3.77 5.19
C MET A 17 9.69 -3.05 3.87
N ASP A 18 9.84 -3.82 2.80
CA ASP A 18 9.73 -3.32 1.44
C ASP A 18 8.25 -3.11 1.09
N ILE A 19 7.88 -1.88 0.70
CA ILE A 19 6.52 -1.58 0.27
C ILE A 19 6.44 -1.75 -1.24
N ILE A 20 5.52 -2.60 -1.68
CA ILE A 20 5.16 -2.78 -3.08
C ILE A 20 3.71 -2.35 -3.30
N LEU A 21 3.42 -1.82 -4.49
CA LEU A 21 2.05 -1.57 -4.92
C LEU A 21 1.63 -2.67 -5.89
N GLU A 22 0.58 -3.40 -5.57
CA GLU A 22 0.00 -4.36 -6.51
C GLU A 22 -1.02 -3.69 -7.42
N ALA A 23 -0.78 -3.76 -8.73
CA ALA A 23 -1.67 -3.26 -9.75
C ALA A 23 -1.58 -4.11 -11.01
N LYS A 24 -2.71 -4.22 -11.73
CA LYS A 24 -2.74 -4.86 -13.06
C LYS A 24 -1.69 -4.22 -13.97
N PRO A 25 -1.00 -4.98 -14.83
CA PRO A 25 0.06 -4.47 -15.71
C PRO A 25 -0.34 -3.20 -16.48
N VAL A 26 -1.56 -3.17 -17.02
CA VAL A 26 -2.11 -2.03 -17.80
C VAL A 26 -2.28 -0.75 -16.96
N MET A 27 -2.38 -0.86 -15.64
CA MET A 27 -2.60 0.25 -14.72
C MET A 27 -1.33 0.71 -13.99
N GLN A 28 -0.20 0.01 -14.15
CA GLN A 28 1.03 0.30 -13.42
C GLN A 28 1.55 1.72 -13.73
N ASP A 29 1.58 2.11 -15.01
CA ASP A 29 1.99 3.44 -15.44
C ASP A 29 1.09 4.55 -14.88
N TYR A 30 -0.22 4.27 -14.79
CA TYR A 30 -1.19 5.19 -14.21
C TYR A 30 -0.91 5.43 -12.73
N TYR A 31 -0.71 4.36 -11.96
CA TYR A 31 -0.40 4.48 -10.53
C TYR A 31 0.98 5.09 -10.29
N TYR A 32 1.97 4.76 -11.11
CA TYR A 32 3.30 5.36 -11.05
C TYR A 32 3.22 6.89 -11.19
N LYS A 33 2.52 7.39 -12.22
CA LYS A 33 2.32 8.83 -12.43
C LYS A 33 1.57 9.47 -11.25
N TRP A 34 0.47 8.86 -10.82
CA TRP A 34 -0.35 9.36 -9.71
C TRP A 34 0.45 9.47 -8.39
N LEU A 35 1.29 8.48 -8.10
CA LEU A 35 2.15 8.47 -6.90
C LEU A 35 3.24 9.53 -6.99
N LYS A 36 3.86 9.68 -8.16
CA LYS A 36 4.92 10.66 -8.41
C LYS A 36 4.41 12.09 -8.29
N GLU A 37 3.26 12.39 -8.87
CA GLU A 37 2.59 13.69 -8.78
C GLU A 37 2.22 14.07 -7.34
N ARG A 38 1.98 13.08 -6.48
CA ARG A 38 1.58 13.28 -5.08
C ARG A 38 2.73 13.17 -4.07
N GLY A 39 3.96 12.96 -4.52
CA GLY A 39 5.13 12.75 -3.64
C GLY A 39 4.95 11.54 -2.71
N ALA A 40 4.22 10.52 -3.16
CA ALA A 40 3.92 9.31 -2.40
C ALA A 40 4.77 8.10 -2.85
N PHE A 41 5.75 8.33 -3.73
CA PHE A 41 6.63 7.30 -4.27
C PHE A 41 7.88 7.05 -3.43
N ASP A 42 8.20 7.93 -2.48
CA ASP A 42 9.46 7.91 -1.68
C ASP A 42 9.77 6.56 -1.02
N PHE A 43 8.73 5.81 -0.63
CA PHE A 43 8.85 4.54 0.10
C PHE A 43 8.37 3.33 -0.68
N ILE A 44 7.91 3.51 -1.92
CA ILE A 44 7.43 2.42 -2.77
C ILE A 44 8.61 1.89 -3.56
N LYS A 45 8.94 0.61 -3.34
CA LYS A 45 10.06 -0.06 -3.99
C LYS A 45 9.72 -0.46 -5.42
N ASP A 46 8.52 -0.99 -5.65
CA ASP A 46 8.11 -1.47 -6.96
C ASP A 46 6.57 -1.50 -7.11
N ILE A 47 6.11 -1.57 -8.37
CA ILE A 47 4.70 -1.79 -8.74
C ILE A 47 4.61 -3.11 -9.50
N LEU A 48 4.02 -4.13 -8.86
CA LEU A 48 3.96 -5.49 -9.38
C LEU A 48 2.52 -5.92 -9.66
N ASP A 49 2.36 -7.03 -10.37
CA ASP A 49 1.05 -7.66 -10.50
C ASP A 49 0.63 -8.29 -9.16
N TYR A 50 -0.66 -8.58 -9.02
CA TYR A 50 -1.21 -9.24 -7.85
C TYR A 50 -0.54 -10.60 -7.62
N GLU A 51 -0.26 -10.92 -6.36
CA GLU A 51 0.21 -12.23 -5.91
C GLU A 51 1.60 -12.63 -6.45
N LYS A 52 2.35 -11.68 -7.02
CA LYS A 52 3.73 -11.91 -7.49
C LYS A 52 4.73 -12.04 -6.35
N GLU A 53 4.45 -11.39 -5.22
CA GLU A 53 5.32 -11.35 -4.04
C GLU A 53 4.51 -11.72 -2.79
N TYR A 54 5.16 -12.42 -1.86
CA TYR A 54 4.55 -12.82 -0.60
C TYR A 54 4.81 -11.78 0.49
N GLY A 55 3.80 -11.50 1.31
CA GLY A 55 3.96 -10.56 2.42
C GLY A 55 2.63 -10.17 3.06
N LYS A 56 2.68 -9.11 3.86
CA LYS A 56 1.47 -8.52 4.46
C LYS A 56 0.77 -7.63 3.45
N THR A 57 -0.47 -7.96 3.13
CA THR A 57 -1.24 -7.25 2.12
C THR A 57 -2.34 -6.39 2.75
N ILE A 58 -2.42 -5.13 2.33
CA ILE A 58 -3.52 -4.23 2.64
C ILE A 58 -4.38 -4.13 1.37
N ARG A 59 -5.61 -4.63 1.42
CA ARG A 59 -6.51 -4.71 0.26
C ARG A 59 -7.82 -3.97 0.49
N TYR A 60 -8.45 -3.61 -0.62
CA TYR A 60 -9.79 -3.06 -0.59
C TYR A 60 -10.79 -4.12 -0.11
N ARG A 61 -11.61 -3.77 0.89
CA ARG A 61 -12.52 -4.71 1.58
C ARG A 61 -13.51 -5.43 0.66
N PHE A 62 -13.91 -4.80 -0.43
CA PHE A 62 -14.83 -5.39 -1.41
C PHE A 62 -14.13 -5.74 -2.72
N GLY A 63 -12.81 -5.83 -2.71
CA GLY A 63 -12.02 -6.31 -3.84
C GLY A 63 -12.19 -7.81 -4.03
N ARG A 64 -11.81 -8.31 -5.21
CA ARG A 64 -11.79 -9.74 -5.51
C ARG A 64 -10.76 -10.52 -4.67
N HIS A 65 -9.67 -9.87 -4.28
CA HIS A 65 -8.58 -10.50 -3.54
C HIS A 65 -8.71 -10.19 -2.05
N ALA A 66 -8.72 -11.22 -1.21
CA ALA A 66 -8.63 -11.07 0.23
C ALA A 66 -7.18 -10.72 0.62
N GLY A 67 -7.02 -9.71 1.47
CA GLY A 67 -5.71 -9.34 2.03
C GLY A 67 -5.67 -9.60 3.53
N ASN A 68 -4.48 -9.61 4.11
CA ASN A 68 -4.31 -9.70 5.57
C ASN A 68 -5.11 -8.59 6.27
N VAL A 69 -5.15 -7.41 5.66
CA VAL A 69 -5.86 -6.24 6.15
C VAL A 69 -6.81 -5.76 5.07
N SER A 70 -8.11 -5.89 5.33
CA SER A 70 -9.14 -5.46 4.38
C SER A 70 -9.82 -4.19 4.86
N VAL A 71 -9.69 -3.09 4.10
CA VAL A 71 -10.24 -1.76 4.44
C VAL A 71 -11.00 -1.15 3.27
N ARG A 72 -12.05 -0.37 3.54
CA ARG A 72 -12.77 0.37 2.47
C ARG A 72 -11.95 1.56 1.97
N SER A 73 -11.27 2.24 2.88
CA SER A 73 -10.36 3.36 2.60
C SER A 73 -9.36 3.46 3.74
N ILE A 74 -8.19 4.05 3.48
CA ILE A 74 -7.24 4.38 4.54
C ILE A 74 -7.71 5.68 5.20
N GLY A 75 -7.92 5.66 6.52
CA GLY A 75 -8.43 6.80 7.28
C GLY A 75 -7.95 6.77 8.73
N TYR A 76 -8.01 7.92 9.42
CA TYR A 76 -7.55 8.01 10.82
C TYR A 76 -8.26 7.00 11.73
N HIS A 77 -9.54 6.74 11.49
CA HIS A 77 -10.34 5.77 12.24
C HIS A 77 -9.85 4.31 12.15
N ASN A 78 -9.04 3.97 11.15
CA ASN A 78 -8.49 2.63 10.98
C ASN A 78 -6.96 2.57 10.96
N PHE A 79 -6.29 3.72 11.12
CA PHE A 79 -4.83 3.83 11.09
C PHE A 79 -4.17 2.91 12.12
N GLN A 80 -4.58 2.98 13.39
CA GLN A 80 -3.98 2.16 14.45
C GLN A 80 -4.16 0.66 14.20
N ARG A 81 -5.31 0.27 13.62
CA ARG A 81 -5.57 -1.13 13.22
C ARG A 81 -4.65 -1.57 12.09
N ILE A 82 -4.46 -0.72 11.08
CA ILE A 82 -3.55 -1.00 9.96
C ILE A 82 -2.13 -1.14 10.51
N ILE A 83 -1.62 -0.15 11.23
CA ILE A 83 -0.26 -0.14 11.79
C ILE A 83 0.00 -1.34 12.71
N GLY A 84 -0.97 -1.74 13.54
CA GLY A 84 -0.83 -2.92 14.41
C GLY A 84 -0.83 -4.25 13.65
N SER A 85 -1.38 -4.28 12.43
CA SER A 85 -1.41 -5.48 11.60
C SER A 85 -0.17 -5.65 10.71
N ILE A 86 0.61 -4.59 10.48
CA ILE A 86 1.89 -4.61 9.74
C ILE A 86 3.06 -5.00 10.65
#